data_AF-I2GTP5-F1
#
_entry.id   AF-I2GTP5-F1
#
_cell.length_a   1.000
_cell.length_b   1.000
_cell.length_c   1.000
_cell.angle_alpha   90.00
_cell.angle_beta   90.00
_cell.angle_gamma   90.00
#
_symmetry.space_group_name_H-M   'P 1'
#
loop_
_entity.id
_entity.type
_entity.pdbx_description
1 polymer ?
#
loop_
_entity_poly.entity_id
_entity_poly.type
_entity_poly.pdbx_seq_one_letter_code
_entity_poly.pdbx_strand_id
1 'polypeptide(L)'
;MKLEEELIIVQYGQGVLSEEELLRRFAQLDEIGQWQSVNALMYLLRKLEPTVDEEATVAEPTNELEASYTNIGNSGKKNTAIRRINVYSAKLKESYRSLLDQFKRDLQRQYAIEKENPSSWWYWDLSKKELVDSLLADYRALVEEVYSNPSFRGEFACIAKLWHDDVTTKKALAEAPKSAINHQYHFATYDEVIEQSLKSYSHIVNRPIWLLSNSVRKALIKQYRLDSDQAGNVLWDVVEQHFREKYEDDLPVPMR
;
A
#
# COMPACT_ATOMS: atom_id res chain seq x y z
N MET A 1 0.60 1.29 3.82
CA MET A 1 -0.19 2.24 4.65
C MET A 1 0.54 2.51 5.95
N LYS A 2 0.44 3.71 6.54
CA LYS A 2 0.94 3.97 7.90
C LYS A 2 -0.01 3.40 8.95
N LEU A 3 0.50 3.09 10.14
CA LEU A 3 -0.35 2.58 11.23
C LEU A 3 -1.45 3.59 11.58
N GLU A 4 -1.14 4.89 11.59
CA GLU A 4 -2.12 5.95 11.86
C GLU A 4 -3.29 5.92 10.86
N GLU A 5 -3.00 5.75 9.57
CA GLU A 5 -4.02 5.68 8.52
C GLU A 5 -4.87 4.41 8.65
N GLU A 6 -4.21 3.27 8.91
CA GLU A 6 -4.89 2.00 9.15
C GLU A 6 -5.82 2.09 10.36
N LEU A 7 -5.37 2.71 11.44
CA LEU A 7 -6.14 2.91 12.67
C LEU A 7 -7.39 3.75 12.43
N ILE A 8 -7.27 4.83 11.65
CA ILE A 8 -8.41 5.68 11.27
C ILE A 8 -9.45 4.89 10.48
N ILE A 9 -9.01 4.05 9.53
CA ILE A 9 -9.91 3.21 8.72
C ILE A 9 -10.59 2.14 9.59
N VAL A 10 -9.84 1.49 10.50
CA VAL A 10 -10.40 0.51 11.44
C VAL A 10 -11.40 1.17 12.40
N GLN A 11 -11.09 2.36 12.94
CA GLN A 11 -12.02 3.14 13.76
C GLN A 11 -13.32 3.47 13.01
N TYR A 12 -13.24 3.84 11.73
CA TYR A 12 -14.42 4.01 10.89
C TYR A 12 -15.21 2.70 10.75
N GLY A 13 -14.53 1.59 10.50
CA GLY A 13 -15.18 0.27 10.40
C GLY A 13 -15.89 -0.13 11.70
N GLN A 14 -15.32 0.19 12.86
CA GLN A 14 -15.95 0.00 14.17
C GLN A 14 -17.10 0.97 14.46
N GLY A 15 -17.30 2.00 13.61
CA GLY A 15 -18.33 3.03 13.79
C GLY A 15 -17.94 4.15 14.75
N VAL A 16 -16.66 4.26 15.11
CA VAL A 16 -16.12 5.33 15.96
C VAL A 16 -15.93 6.62 15.17
N LEU A 17 -15.46 6.51 13.91
CA LEU A 17 -15.24 7.64 13.01
C LEU A 17 -16.34 7.72 11.94
N SER A 18 -16.68 8.94 11.49
CA SER A 18 -17.70 9.16 10.47
C SER A 18 -17.16 8.99 9.04
N GLU A 19 -18.04 8.61 8.11
CA GLU A 19 -17.68 8.46 6.69
C GLU A 19 -17.27 9.81 6.08
N GLU A 20 -17.96 10.88 6.46
CA GLU A 20 -17.74 12.23 5.94
C GLU A 20 -16.32 12.71 6.20
N GLU A 21 -15.76 12.38 7.36
CA GLU A 21 -14.38 12.74 7.72
C GLU A 21 -13.35 12.02 6.83
N LEU A 22 -13.56 10.74 6.53
CA LEU A 22 -12.70 9.99 5.61
C LEU A 22 -12.80 10.52 4.18
N LEU A 23 -14.02 10.78 3.69
CA LEU A 23 -14.23 11.34 2.36
C LEU A 23 -13.65 12.75 2.23
N ARG A 24 -13.70 13.55 3.29
CA ARG A 24 -13.09 14.88 3.34
C ARG A 24 -11.57 14.78 3.22
N ARG A 25 -10.93 13.87 3.97
CA ARG A 25 -9.48 13.62 3.86
C ARG A 25 -9.10 13.12 2.47
N PHE A 26 -9.85 12.18 1.92
CA PHE A 26 -9.64 11.65 0.58
C PHE A 26 -9.69 12.75 -0.49
N ALA A 27 -10.65 13.67 -0.40
CA ALA A 27 -10.79 14.78 -1.34
C ALA A 27 -9.67 15.83 -1.26
N GLN A 28 -8.88 15.84 -0.17
CA GLN A 28 -7.73 16.73 -0.02
C GLN A 28 -6.45 16.17 -0.65
N LEU A 29 -6.46 14.89 -1.05
CA LEU A 29 -5.34 14.24 -1.72
C LEU A 29 -5.33 14.59 -3.21
N ASP A 30 -4.13 14.62 -3.78
CA ASP A 30 -3.92 14.66 -5.22
C ASP A 30 -4.31 13.31 -5.87
N GLU A 31 -4.33 13.25 -7.21
CA GLU A 31 -4.76 12.05 -7.93
C GLU A 31 -3.93 10.82 -7.55
N ILE A 32 -2.63 11.00 -7.34
CA ILE A 32 -1.72 9.93 -6.92
C ILE A 32 -2.07 9.46 -5.50
N GLY A 33 -2.24 10.38 -4.55
CA GLY A 33 -2.63 10.05 -3.18
C GLY A 33 -4.02 9.41 -3.07
N GLN A 34 -4.96 9.79 -3.93
CA GLN A 34 -6.27 9.15 -4.03
C GLN A 34 -6.15 7.70 -4.48
N TRP A 35 -5.39 7.44 -5.54
CA TRP A 35 -5.11 6.06 -5.99
C TRP A 35 -4.42 5.23 -4.91
N GLN A 36 -3.45 5.81 -4.20
CA GLN A 36 -2.78 5.15 -3.09
C GLN A 36 -3.77 4.79 -1.98
N SER A 37 -4.67 5.71 -1.63
CA SER A 37 -5.71 5.48 -0.61
C SER A 37 -6.69 4.38 -1.00
N VAL A 38 -7.08 4.31 -2.28
CA VAL A 38 -7.92 3.23 -2.82
C VAL A 38 -7.21 1.88 -2.74
N ASN A 39 -5.95 1.81 -3.19
CA ASN A 39 -5.14 0.58 -3.14
C ASN A 39 -4.87 0.11 -1.71
N ALA A 40 -4.61 1.06 -0.81
CA ALA A 40 -4.46 0.85 0.62
C ALA A 40 -5.72 0.18 1.21
N LEU A 41 -6.91 0.72 0.92
CA LEU A 41 -8.18 0.18 1.41
C LEU A 41 -8.49 -1.21 0.82
N MET A 42 -8.19 -1.43 -0.46
CA MET A 42 -8.28 -2.76 -1.09
C MET A 42 -7.39 -3.79 -0.41
N TYR A 43 -6.17 -3.39 -0.02
CA TYR A 43 -5.25 -4.27 0.70
C TYR A 43 -5.81 -4.65 2.09
N LEU A 44 -6.43 -3.71 2.81
CA LEU A 44 -7.11 -4.01 4.08
C LEU A 44 -8.28 -4.97 3.91
N LEU A 45 -9.11 -4.76 2.88
CA LEU A 45 -10.21 -5.65 2.53
C LEU A 45 -9.74 -7.09 2.28
N ARG A 46 -8.56 -7.28 1.69
CA ARG A 46 -7.98 -8.61 1.47
C ARG A 46 -7.63 -9.34 2.77
N LYS A 47 -7.40 -8.61 3.87
CA LYS A 47 -7.12 -9.20 5.18
C LYS A 47 -8.37 -9.72 5.86
N LEU A 48 -9.53 -9.13 5.56
CA LEU A 48 -10.82 -9.57 6.09
C LEU A 48 -11.33 -10.80 5.34
N GLU A 49 -12.10 -11.64 6.02
CA GLU A 49 -12.84 -12.71 5.35
C GLU A 49 -13.98 -12.11 4.52
N PRO A 50 -14.26 -12.62 3.31
CA PRO A 50 -15.35 -12.15 2.46
C PRO A 50 -16.72 -12.51 3.05
N THR A 51 -17.72 -11.69 2.76
CA THR A 51 -19.11 -12.00 3.12
C THR A 51 -19.63 -13.10 2.19
N VAL A 52 -20.38 -14.08 2.73
CA VAL A 52 -20.90 -15.25 1.97
C VAL A 52 -21.74 -14.80 0.75
N ASP A 53 -22.39 -13.66 0.83
CA ASP A 53 -23.16 -13.07 -0.27
C ASP A 53 -22.31 -12.52 -1.44
N GLU A 54 -20.98 -12.40 -1.28
CA GLU A 54 -20.07 -12.04 -2.38
C GLU A 54 -19.75 -13.21 -3.30
N GLU A 55 -20.07 -14.46 -2.92
CA GLU A 55 -19.98 -15.60 -3.84
C GLU A 55 -21.10 -15.58 -4.91
N ALA A 56 -22.15 -14.75 -4.73
CA ALA A 56 -23.38 -14.83 -5.52
C ALA A 56 -23.75 -13.58 -6.33
N THR A 57 -23.01 -12.47 -6.26
CA THR A 57 -23.28 -11.29 -7.11
C THR A 57 -22.48 -11.33 -8.42
N VAL A 58 -22.74 -12.37 -9.22
CA VAL A 58 -22.61 -12.27 -10.68
C VAL A 58 -23.80 -11.47 -11.19
N ALA A 59 -23.74 -10.14 -11.06
CA ALA A 59 -24.56 -9.30 -11.91
C ALA A 59 -23.94 -9.35 -13.31
N GLU A 60 -24.61 -10.04 -14.23
CA GLU A 60 -24.26 -10.01 -15.65
C GLU A 60 -24.13 -8.55 -16.12
N PRO A 61 -23.08 -8.21 -16.88
CA PRO A 61 -22.86 -6.84 -17.31
C PRO A 61 -23.93 -6.47 -18.35
N THR A 62 -24.84 -5.57 -17.99
CA THR A 62 -25.81 -5.02 -18.94
C THR A 62 -25.28 -3.83 -19.73
N ASN A 63 -24.03 -3.40 -19.56
CA ASN A 63 -23.41 -2.44 -20.49
C ASN A 63 -21.88 -2.59 -20.52
N GLU A 64 -21.38 -2.77 -21.73
CA GLU A 64 -19.98 -2.76 -22.10
C GLU A 64 -19.38 -1.35 -21.94
N LEU A 65 -18.07 -1.34 -21.65
CA LEU A 65 -17.14 -0.20 -21.56
C LEU A 65 -17.07 0.52 -20.19
N GLU A 66 -15.85 0.48 -19.62
CA GLU A 66 -15.29 1.29 -18.50
C GLU A 66 -15.24 0.71 -17.07
N ALA A 67 -15.76 -0.49 -16.79
CA ALA A 67 -15.50 -1.14 -15.50
C ALA A 67 -14.19 -1.95 -15.54
N SER A 68 -13.13 -1.48 -14.89
CA SER A 68 -11.96 -2.31 -14.62
C SER A 68 -12.24 -3.14 -13.36
N TYR A 69 -12.53 -4.42 -13.53
CA TYR A 69 -12.72 -5.35 -12.42
C TYR A 69 -11.37 -5.65 -11.79
N THR A 70 -11.17 -5.27 -10.52
CA THR A 70 -10.00 -5.72 -9.77
C THR A 70 -10.36 -6.99 -9.00
N ASN A 71 -9.77 -8.11 -9.41
CA ASN A 71 -9.86 -9.37 -8.69
C ASN A 71 -8.95 -9.32 -7.46
N ILE A 72 -9.53 -9.22 -6.26
CA ILE A 72 -8.81 -9.34 -4.99
C ILE A 72 -8.89 -10.81 -4.57
N GLY A 73 -7.81 -11.55 -4.83
CA GLY A 73 -7.64 -12.93 -4.38
C GLY A 73 -6.43 -13.06 -3.46
N ASN A 74 -6.52 -13.93 -2.45
CA ASN A 74 -5.37 -14.31 -1.64
C ASN A 74 -4.65 -15.48 -2.35
N SER A 75 -3.54 -15.21 -3.05
CA SER A 75 -2.89 -16.18 -3.95
C SER A 75 -2.19 -17.37 -3.25
N GLY A 76 -2.42 -17.57 -1.94
CA GLY A 76 -1.71 -18.56 -1.12
C GLY A 76 -2.56 -19.69 -0.54
N LYS A 77 -3.90 -19.57 -0.53
CA LYS A 77 -4.80 -20.61 -0.01
C LYS A 77 -5.67 -21.12 -1.16
N LYS A 78 -5.72 -22.44 -1.36
CA LYS A 78 -6.39 -23.10 -2.50
C LYS A 78 -7.91 -22.85 -2.59
N ASN A 79 -8.52 -22.22 -1.59
CA ASN A 79 -9.97 -21.94 -1.49
C ASN A 79 -10.27 -20.49 -1.08
N THR A 80 -9.47 -19.50 -1.46
CA THR A 80 -9.81 -18.09 -1.13
C THR A 80 -10.75 -17.50 -2.18
N ALA A 81 -11.95 -17.11 -1.76
CA ALA A 81 -12.93 -16.44 -2.62
C ALA A 81 -12.27 -15.20 -3.28
N ILE A 82 -12.42 -15.13 -4.60
CA ILE A 82 -11.95 -14.00 -5.40
C ILE A 82 -13.00 -12.91 -5.27
N ARG A 83 -12.68 -11.83 -4.56
CA ARG A 83 -13.56 -10.66 -4.52
C ARG A 83 -13.41 -9.88 -5.81
N ARG A 84 -14.50 -9.60 -6.50
CA ARG A 84 -14.51 -8.68 -7.64
C ARG A 84 -14.97 -7.33 -7.14
N ILE A 85 -14.05 -6.38 -7.05
CA ILE A 85 -14.41 -5.00 -6.73
C ILE A 85 -14.25 -4.15 -7.97
N ASN A 86 -15.32 -3.42 -8.30
CA ASN A 86 -15.31 -2.46 -9.40
C ASN A 86 -14.66 -1.17 -8.92
N VAL A 87 -13.46 -0.90 -9.43
CA VAL A 87 -12.77 0.38 -9.20
C VAL A 87 -12.80 1.14 -10.52
N TYR A 88 -13.57 2.21 -10.54
CA TYR A 88 -13.70 3.06 -11.71
C TYR A 88 -12.71 4.22 -11.60
N SER A 89 -11.70 4.24 -12.48
CA SER A 89 -10.67 5.29 -12.50
C SER A 89 -11.27 6.69 -12.69
N ALA A 90 -12.33 6.82 -13.48
CA ALA A 90 -13.04 8.09 -13.67
C ALA A 90 -13.91 8.52 -12.47
N LYS A 91 -14.10 7.63 -11.49
CA LYS A 91 -14.99 7.81 -10.33
C LYS A 91 -14.32 7.27 -9.05
N LEU A 92 -13.12 7.78 -8.78
CA LEU A 92 -12.31 7.34 -7.64
C LEU A 92 -13.00 7.58 -6.29
N LYS A 93 -13.71 8.70 -6.14
CA LYS A 93 -14.43 9.03 -4.90
C LYS A 93 -15.57 8.05 -4.63
N GLU A 94 -16.35 7.72 -5.64
CA GLU A 94 -17.43 6.73 -5.54
C GLU A 94 -16.86 5.34 -5.26
N SER A 95 -15.79 4.97 -5.95
CA SER A 95 -15.09 3.70 -5.73
C SER A 95 -14.57 3.60 -4.28
N TYR A 96 -13.96 4.68 -3.77
CA TYR A 96 -13.48 4.75 -2.39
C TYR A 96 -14.61 4.63 -1.36
N ARG A 97 -15.74 5.32 -1.58
CA ARG A 97 -16.94 5.16 -0.75
C ARG A 97 -17.44 3.71 -0.74
N SER A 98 -17.61 3.09 -1.91
CA SER A 98 -18.07 1.70 -1.99
C SER A 98 -17.13 0.72 -1.28
N LEU A 99 -15.82 0.95 -1.39
CA LEU A 99 -14.81 0.19 -0.65
C LEU A 99 -14.93 0.39 0.87
N LEU A 100 -15.19 1.61 1.33
CA LEU A 100 -15.37 1.90 2.76
C LEU A 100 -16.61 1.19 3.31
N ASP A 101 -17.73 1.23 2.59
CA ASP A 101 -18.95 0.53 2.97
C ASP A 101 -18.73 -0.97 3.08
N GLN A 102 -18.02 -1.55 2.12
CA GLN A 102 -17.64 -2.96 2.14
C GLN A 102 -16.75 -3.28 3.34
N PHE A 103 -15.71 -2.47 3.55
CA PHE A 103 -14.77 -2.67 4.65
C PHE A 103 -15.46 -2.62 5.99
N LYS A 104 -16.36 -1.65 6.20
CA LYS A 104 -17.15 -1.51 7.41
C LYS A 104 -18.02 -2.76 7.66
N ARG A 105 -18.74 -3.25 6.65
CA ARG A 105 -19.57 -4.46 6.79
C ARG A 105 -18.74 -5.67 7.20
N ASP A 106 -17.64 -5.92 6.48
CA ASP A 106 -16.79 -7.09 6.73
C ASP A 106 -16.11 -7.01 8.09
N LEU A 107 -15.59 -5.84 8.47
CA LEU A 107 -14.94 -5.63 9.76
C LEU A 107 -15.94 -5.80 10.89
N GLN A 108 -17.15 -5.22 10.81
CA GLN A 108 -18.15 -5.34 11.87
C GLN A 108 -18.57 -6.79 12.12
N ARG A 109 -18.70 -7.58 11.05
CA ARG A 109 -18.99 -9.01 11.16
C ARG A 109 -17.87 -9.76 11.87
N GLN A 110 -16.62 -9.53 11.46
CA GLN A 110 -15.48 -10.18 12.11
C GLN A 110 -15.28 -9.69 13.54
N TYR A 111 -15.44 -8.40 13.80
CA TYR A 111 -15.38 -7.79 15.12
C TYR A 111 -16.39 -8.44 16.08
N ALA A 112 -17.61 -8.72 15.64
CA ALA A 112 -18.62 -9.41 16.46
C ALA A 112 -18.17 -10.81 16.93
N ILE A 113 -17.30 -11.47 16.15
CA ILE A 113 -16.75 -12.80 16.43
C ILE A 113 -15.44 -12.70 17.22
N GLU A 114 -14.59 -11.72 16.91
CA GLU A 114 -13.20 -11.65 17.35
C GLU A 114 -12.90 -10.54 18.38
N LYS A 115 -13.88 -9.78 18.86
CA LYS A 115 -13.67 -8.66 19.82
C LYS A 115 -12.89 -9.01 21.10
N GLU A 116 -12.80 -10.29 21.46
CA GLU A 116 -12.06 -10.78 22.63
C GLU A 116 -10.68 -11.35 22.25
N ASN A 117 -10.27 -11.26 20.99
CA ASN A 117 -9.01 -11.79 20.50
C ASN A 117 -7.85 -10.85 20.87
N PRO A 118 -6.95 -11.24 21.80
CA PRO A 118 -5.83 -10.39 22.21
C PRO A 118 -4.73 -10.34 21.13
N SER A 119 -4.76 -11.21 20.12
CA SER A 119 -3.70 -11.30 19.12
C SER A 119 -3.84 -10.31 17.96
N SER A 120 -5.00 -9.66 17.80
CA SER A 120 -5.26 -8.72 16.71
C SER A 120 -5.87 -7.43 17.24
N TRP A 121 -5.13 -6.34 17.12
CA TRP A 121 -5.57 -5.02 17.57
C TRP A 121 -6.74 -4.46 16.76
N TRP A 122 -6.99 -4.98 15.55
CA TRP A 122 -8.14 -4.58 14.72
C TRP A 122 -9.48 -4.77 15.43
N TYR A 123 -9.52 -5.70 16.40
CA TYR A 123 -10.72 -6.06 17.13
C TYR A 123 -10.73 -5.53 18.57
N TRP A 124 -9.75 -4.71 18.95
CA TRP A 124 -9.77 -4.01 20.22
C TRP A 124 -10.75 -2.82 20.14
N ASP A 125 -11.21 -2.36 21.31
CA ASP A 125 -12.11 -1.22 21.39
C ASP A 125 -11.35 0.10 21.14
N LEU A 126 -11.32 0.54 19.88
CA LEU A 126 -10.61 1.75 19.45
C LEU A 126 -11.39 3.04 19.75
N SER A 127 -12.54 2.96 20.44
CA SER A 127 -13.22 4.13 20.99
C SER A 127 -12.47 4.72 22.19
N LYS A 128 -11.64 3.91 22.86
CA LYS A 128 -10.81 4.30 24.00
C LYS A 128 -9.55 4.99 23.51
N LYS A 129 -9.48 6.29 23.72
CA LYS A 129 -8.35 7.12 23.29
C LYS A 129 -7.02 6.65 23.89
N GLU A 130 -7.02 6.26 25.17
CA GLU A 130 -5.82 5.82 25.86
C GLU A 130 -5.19 4.57 25.22
N LEU A 131 -6.03 3.66 24.70
CA LEU A 131 -5.59 2.45 24.02
C LEU A 131 -5.01 2.75 22.63
N VAL A 132 -5.63 3.69 21.91
CA VAL A 132 -5.12 4.18 20.62
C VAL A 132 -3.76 4.86 20.81
N ASP A 133 -3.66 5.74 21.81
CA ASP A 133 -2.43 6.46 22.11
C ASP A 133 -1.31 5.51 22.55
N SER A 134 -1.61 4.49 23.37
CA SER A 134 -0.62 3.49 23.77
C SER A 134 -0.15 2.65 22.58
N LEU A 135 -1.06 2.20 21.70
CA LEU A 135 -0.72 1.42 20.52
C LEU A 135 0.23 2.19 19.57
N LEU A 136 -0.06 3.48 19.36
CA LEU A 136 0.80 4.36 18.56
C LEU A 136 2.15 4.61 19.23
N ALA A 137 2.17 4.79 20.55
CA ALA A 137 3.42 4.99 21.30
C ALA A 137 4.31 3.75 21.23
N ASP A 138 3.75 2.55 21.46
CA ASP A 138 4.46 1.28 21.39
C ASP A 138 5.02 1.04 19.98
N TYR A 139 4.23 1.33 18.94
CA TYR A 139 4.67 1.21 17.57
C TYR A 139 5.81 2.18 17.22
N ARG A 140 5.71 3.45 17.65
CA ARG A 140 6.78 4.44 17.43
C ARG A 140 8.05 4.08 18.17
N ALA A 141 7.94 3.58 19.41
CA ALA A 141 9.08 3.09 20.17
C ALA A 141 9.77 1.92 19.44
N LEU A 142 9.00 0.99 18.87
CA LEU A 142 9.52 -0.11 18.07
C LEU A 142 10.24 0.39 16.80
N VAL A 143 9.63 1.32 16.06
CA VAL A 143 10.25 1.92 14.87
C VAL A 143 11.57 2.59 15.22
N GLU A 144 11.61 3.36 16.31
CA GLU A 144 12.83 4.03 16.77
C GLU A 144 13.89 3.02 17.23
N GLU A 145 13.50 1.96 17.94
CA GLU A 145 14.41 0.89 18.35
C GLU A 145 15.04 0.21 17.13
N VAL A 146 14.24 -0.09 16.10
CA VAL A 146 14.72 -0.72 14.85
C VAL A 146 15.61 0.25 14.07
N TYR A 147 15.23 1.52 13.98
CA TYR A 147 16.01 2.57 13.32
C TYR A 147 17.38 2.76 13.98
N SER A 148 17.41 2.79 15.31
CA SER A 148 18.63 2.94 16.11
C SER A 148 19.48 1.66 16.17
N ASN A 149 18.99 0.51 15.68
CA ASN A 149 19.73 -0.75 15.72
C ASN A 149 20.89 -0.77 14.70
N PRO A 150 22.16 -0.86 15.15
CA PRO A 150 23.32 -0.82 14.25
C PRO A 150 23.38 -2.02 13.29
N SER A 151 22.68 -3.13 13.60
CA SER A 151 22.73 -4.39 12.83
C SER A 151 21.99 -4.31 11.50
N PHE A 152 21.08 -3.35 11.31
CA PHE A 152 20.25 -3.22 10.11
C PHE A 152 20.37 -1.85 9.41
N ARG A 153 21.08 -0.91 10.04
CA ARG A 153 21.16 0.48 9.58
C ARG A 153 21.71 0.60 8.15
N GLY A 154 22.67 -0.24 7.79
CA GLY A 154 23.26 -0.26 6.45
C GLY A 154 22.26 -0.70 5.39
N GLU A 155 21.46 -1.71 5.71
CA GLU A 155 20.43 -2.27 4.83
C GLU A 155 19.31 -1.26 4.60
N PHE A 156 18.78 -0.61 5.64
CA PHE A 156 17.75 0.40 5.49
C PHE A 156 18.24 1.61 4.68
N ALA A 157 19.43 2.11 4.96
CA ALA A 157 20.04 3.20 4.19
C ALA A 157 20.29 2.82 2.72
N CYS A 158 20.62 1.55 2.45
CA CYS A 158 20.79 1.02 1.11
C CYS A 158 19.45 0.95 0.36
N ILE A 159 18.39 0.46 1.00
CA ILE A 159 17.03 0.45 0.42
C ILE A 159 16.60 1.88 0.08
N ALA A 160 16.75 2.82 1.03
CA ALA A 160 16.40 4.23 0.81
C ALA A 160 17.15 4.84 -0.38
N LYS A 161 18.46 4.56 -0.50
CA LYS A 161 19.28 5.00 -1.64
C LYS A 161 18.79 4.41 -2.96
N LEU A 162 18.59 3.10 -3.01
CA LEU A 162 18.14 2.41 -4.22
C LEU A 162 16.78 2.95 -4.69
N TRP A 163 15.90 3.27 -3.73
CA TRP A 163 14.62 3.89 -4.03
C TRP A 163 14.78 5.31 -4.61
N HIS A 164 15.61 6.14 -3.97
CA HIS A 164 15.93 7.48 -4.49
C HIS A 164 16.43 7.41 -5.93
N ASP A 165 17.43 6.56 -6.20
CA ASP A 165 18.04 6.41 -7.51
C ASP A 165 17.01 5.95 -8.57
N ASP A 166 16.08 5.05 -8.21
CA ASP A 166 14.97 4.62 -9.09
C ASP A 166 14.01 5.77 -9.41
N VAL A 167 13.56 6.52 -8.39
CA VAL A 167 12.66 7.66 -8.58
C VAL A 167 13.31 8.75 -9.43
N THR A 168 14.57 9.11 -9.14
CA THR A 168 15.32 10.11 -9.93
C THR A 168 15.48 9.66 -11.38
N THR A 169 15.81 8.39 -11.61
CA THR A 169 15.97 7.85 -12.97
C THR A 169 14.66 7.91 -13.74
N LYS A 170 13.54 7.53 -13.11
CA LYS A 170 12.21 7.59 -13.74
C LYS A 170 11.80 9.03 -14.07
N LYS A 171 12.07 9.97 -13.17
CA LYS A 171 11.80 11.39 -13.41
C LYS A 171 12.62 11.92 -14.60
N ALA A 172 13.92 11.62 -14.65
CA ALA A 172 14.79 12.01 -15.76
C ALA A 172 14.34 11.40 -17.10
N LEU A 173 13.89 10.15 -17.11
CA LEU A 173 13.33 9.50 -18.31
C LEU A 173 11.99 10.12 -18.76
N ALA A 174 11.17 10.59 -17.83
CA ALA A 174 9.89 11.23 -18.15
C ALA A 174 10.09 12.65 -18.72
N GLU A 175 11.13 13.36 -18.30
CA GLU A 175 11.48 14.71 -18.74
C GLU A 175 12.33 14.74 -20.03
N ALA A 176 12.84 13.58 -20.48
CA ALA A 176 13.62 13.49 -21.70
C ALA A 176 12.80 13.90 -22.94
N PRO A 177 13.34 14.76 -23.83
CA PRO A 177 12.62 15.22 -25.01
C PRO A 177 12.27 14.03 -25.90
N LYS A 178 10.98 13.89 -26.24
CA LYS A 178 10.53 12.88 -27.22
C LYS A 178 11.22 13.18 -28.56
N SER A 179 12.05 12.26 -29.02
CA SER A 179 12.71 12.36 -30.32
C SER A 179 11.64 12.45 -31.42
N ALA A 180 11.65 13.57 -32.15
CA ALA A 180 10.76 13.79 -33.28
C ALA A 180 11.28 13.00 -34.49
N ILE A 181 10.97 11.70 -34.55
CA ILE A 181 11.41 10.86 -35.65
C ILE A 181 10.33 10.87 -36.72
N ASN A 182 10.61 11.58 -37.82
CA ASN A 182 9.72 11.67 -38.97
C ASN A 182 10.45 11.15 -40.22
N HIS A 183 10.65 9.83 -40.31
CA HIS A 183 11.15 9.18 -41.52
C HIS A 183 10.41 7.87 -41.82
N GLN A 184 10.21 7.60 -43.11
CA GLN A 184 9.43 6.48 -43.67
C GLN A 184 9.96 5.09 -43.30
N TYR A 185 11.22 5.00 -42.86
CA TYR A 185 11.79 3.80 -42.25
C TYR A 185 12.62 4.23 -41.03
N HIS A 186 12.20 3.78 -39.85
CA HIS A 186 12.90 4.04 -38.60
C HIS A 186 13.62 2.76 -38.15
N PHE A 187 14.94 2.76 -38.29
CA PHE A 187 15.79 1.76 -37.63
C PHE A 187 16.13 2.30 -36.25
N ALA A 188 15.89 1.50 -35.21
CA ALA A 188 16.22 1.87 -33.85
C ALA A 188 17.72 2.13 -33.73
N THR A 189 18.09 3.32 -33.30
CA THR A 189 19.46 3.67 -32.92
C THR A 189 19.85 2.89 -31.68
N TYR A 190 21.17 2.75 -31.44
CA TYR A 190 21.65 2.08 -30.23
C TYR A 190 21.09 2.75 -28.97
N ASP A 191 21.01 4.08 -28.95
CA ASP A 191 20.47 4.85 -27.83
C ASP A 191 18.97 4.60 -27.64
N GLU A 192 18.18 4.47 -28.72
CA GLU A 192 16.76 4.10 -28.63
C GLU A 192 16.56 2.66 -28.15
N VAL A 193 17.39 1.72 -28.60
CA VAL A 193 17.37 0.34 -28.09
C VAL A 193 17.71 0.31 -26.60
N ILE A 194 18.71 1.09 -26.18
CA ILE A 194 19.07 1.22 -24.77
C ILE A 194 17.94 1.89 -23.99
N GLU A 195 17.36 2.98 -24.46
CA GLU A 195 16.26 3.68 -23.78
C GLU A 195 14.98 2.82 -23.68
N GLN A 196 14.61 2.11 -24.76
CA GLN A 196 13.50 1.16 -24.79
C GLN A 196 13.76 -0.02 -23.84
N SER A 197 15.01 -0.51 -23.80
CA SER A 197 15.41 -1.53 -22.85
C SER A 197 15.33 -1.00 -21.42
N LEU A 198 15.84 0.20 -21.11
CA LEU A 198 15.79 0.82 -19.79
C LEU A 198 14.35 1.04 -19.32
N LYS A 199 13.43 1.44 -20.21
CA LYS A 199 11.99 1.48 -19.94
C LYS A 199 11.45 0.10 -19.55
N SER A 200 11.90 -0.95 -20.22
CA SER A 200 11.57 -2.35 -19.89
C SER A 200 12.26 -2.85 -18.61
N TYR A 201 13.45 -2.35 -18.30
CA TYR A 201 14.26 -2.64 -17.10
C TYR A 201 13.79 -1.88 -15.86
N SER A 202 12.86 -0.92 -15.96
CA SER A 202 12.20 -0.30 -14.79
C SER A 202 11.57 -1.33 -13.84
N HIS A 203 11.24 -2.53 -14.35
CA HIS A 203 10.79 -3.67 -13.53
C HIS A 203 11.93 -4.44 -12.84
N ILE A 204 13.17 -4.33 -13.33
CA ILE A 204 14.36 -5.04 -12.84
C ILE A 204 15.09 -4.25 -11.74
N VAL A 205 15.02 -2.91 -11.75
CA VAL A 205 15.58 -2.04 -10.69
C VAL A 205 14.86 -2.25 -9.34
N ASN A 206 13.63 -2.77 -9.35
CA ASN A 206 12.92 -3.19 -8.15
C ASN A 206 13.45 -4.50 -7.54
N ARG A 207 14.24 -5.31 -8.27
CA ARG A 207 14.67 -6.62 -7.76
C ARG A 207 15.67 -6.49 -6.60
N PRO A 208 16.69 -5.62 -6.64
CA PRO A 208 17.55 -5.36 -5.48
C PRO A 208 16.77 -4.87 -4.25
N ILE A 209 15.85 -3.90 -4.45
CA ILE A 209 14.98 -3.38 -3.38
C ILE A 209 14.17 -4.53 -2.78
N TRP A 210 13.46 -5.30 -3.61
CA TRP A 210 12.64 -6.43 -3.18
C TRP A 210 13.45 -7.50 -2.43
N LEU A 211 14.64 -7.86 -2.92
CA LEU A 211 15.51 -8.86 -2.28
C LEU A 211 15.96 -8.38 -0.89
N LEU A 212 16.43 -7.14 -0.81
CA LEU A 212 16.93 -6.56 0.43
C LEU A 212 15.79 -6.38 1.43
N SER A 213 14.66 -5.80 1.00
CA SER A 213 13.47 -5.64 1.84
C SER A 213 12.95 -6.98 2.35
N ASN A 214 12.98 -8.04 1.56
CA ASN A 214 12.59 -9.37 2.03
C ASN A 214 13.56 -9.96 3.06
N SER A 215 14.86 -9.75 2.88
CA SER A 215 15.86 -10.21 3.83
C SER A 215 15.68 -9.51 5.18
N VAL A 216 15.59 -8.18 5.16
CA VAL A 216 15.37 -7.36 6.36
C VAL A 216 14.05 -7.71 7.02
N ARG A 217 12.95 -7.83 6.26
CA ARG A 217 11.64 -8.24 6.81
C ARG A 217 11.72 -9.58 7.54
N LYS A 218 12.39 -10.59 6.97
CA LYS A 218 12.59 -11.89 7.64
C LYS A 218 13.41 -11.77 8.92
N ALA A 219 14.43 -10.91 8.93
CA ALA A 219 15.23 -10.65 10.12
C ALA A 219 14.38 -9.98 11.21
N LEU A 220 13.56 -8.98 10.86
CA LEU A 220 12.65 -8.29 11.78
C LEU A 220 11.62 -9.25 12.39
N ILE A 221 10.98 -10.10 11.58
CA ILE A 221 10.07 -11.16 12.05
C ILE A 221 10.75 -12.03 13.10
N LYS A 222 12.00 -12.45 12.86
CA LYS A 222 12.73 -13.35 13.76
C LYS A 222 13.17 -12.64 15.05
N GLN A 223 13.70 -11.43 14.95
CA GLN A 223 14.31 -10.72 16.07
C GLN A 223 13.27 -10.08 16.99
N TYR A 224 12.26 -9.45 16.41
CA TYR A 224 11.23 -8.68 17.13
C TYR A 224 9.92 -9.46 17.29
N ARG A 225 9.85 -10.71 16.79
CA ARG A 225 8.66 -11.57 16.84
C ARG A 225 7.42 -10.94 16.22
N LEU A 226 7.63 -10.11 15.20
CA LEU A 226 6.58 -9.44 14.45
C LEU A 226 5.91 -10.40 13.48
N ASP A 227 4.64 -10.18 13.19
CA ASP A 227 4.02 -10.80 12.02
C ASP A 227 4.58 -10.21 10.71
N SER A 228 4.24 -10.83 9.58
CA SER A 228 4.77 -10.42 8.27
C SER A 228 4.34 -9.02 7.83
N ASP A 229 3.17 -8.56 8.26
CA ASP A 229 2.63 -7.25 7.89
C ASP A 229 3.22 -6.17 8.80
N GLN A 230 3.27 -6.43 10.11
CA GLN A 230 3.97 -5.59 11.09
C GLN A 230 5.43 -5.36 10.70
N ALA A 231 6.16 -6.43 10.37
CA ALA A 231 7.55 -6.31 9.93
C ALA A 231 7.69 -5.52 8.62
N GLY A 232 6.70 -5.62 7.72
CA GLY A 232 6.66 -4.82 6.50
C GLY A 232 6.42 -3.33 6.78
N ASN A 233 5.48 -3.02 7.67
CA ASN A 233 5.18 -1.64 8.07
C ASN A 233 6.38 -0.98 8.76
N VAL A 234 6.98 -1.65 9.75
CA VAL A 234 8.18 -1.16 10.45
C VAL A 234 9.33 -0.96 9.47
N LEU A 235 9.57 -1.92 8.56
CA LEU A 235 10.61 -1.78 7.55
C LEU A 235 10.44 -0.52 6.72
N TRP A 236 9.23 -0.27 6.19
CA TRP A 236 9.00 0.88 5.32
C TRP A 236 9.00 2.20 6.06
N ASP A 237 8.57 2.23 7.33
CA ASP A 237 8.67 3.42 8.18
C ASP A 237 10.13 3.81 8.44
N VAL A 238 10.98 2.82 8.74
CA VAL A 238 12.43 3.04 8.97
C VAL A 238 13.13 3.48 7.68
N VAL A 239 12.78 2.87 6.54
CA VAL A 239 13.30 3.28 5.22
C VAL A 239 12.86 4.71 4.89
N GLU A 240 11.60 5.05 5.14
CA GLU A 240 11.07 6.40 4.94
C GLU A 240 11.81 7.44 5.80
N GLN A 241 12.11 7.12 7.05
CA GLN A 241 12.91 7.99 7.93
C GLN A 241 14.32 8.23 7.37
N HIS A 242 15.03 7.17 6.98
CA HIS A 242 16.34 7.31 6.33
C HIS A 242 16.29 8.08 5.02
N PHE A 243 15.20 7.94 4.27
CA PHE A 243 14.99 8.66 3.02
C PHE A 243 14.88 10.16 3.29
N ARG A 244 14.01 10.56 4.23
CA ARG A 244 13.78 11.98 4.62
C ARG A 244 15.05 12.65 5.14
N GLU A 245 15.80 11.96 6.00
CA GLU A 245 17.03 12.50 6.59
C GLU A 245 18.13 12.78 5.55
N LYS A 246 18.13 12.05 4.43
CA LYS A 246 19.25 12.05 3.48
C LYS A 246 18.95 12.76 2.16
N TYR A 247 17.70 12.80 1.73
CA TYR A 247 17.34 13.22 0.37
C TYR A 247 16.39 14.43 0.30
N GLU A 248 15.88 14.94 1.44
CA GLU A 248 14.91 16.05 1.53
C GLU A 248 13.59 15.83 0.73
N ASP A 249 12.52 16.52 1.10
CA ASP A 249 11.09 16.18 0.81
C ASP A 249 10.62 16.28 -0.66
N ASP A 250 11.50 16.53 -1.65
CA ASP A 250 11.09 16.84 -3.02
C ASP A 250 10.73 15.61 -3.88
N LEU A 251 10.89 14.39 -3.35
CA LEU A 251 10.62 13.14 -4.06
C LEU A 251 9.57 12.27 -3.36
N PRO A 252 8.70 11.57 -4.12
CA PRO A 252 7.69 10.71 -3.55
C PRO A 252 8.31 9.58 -2.70
N VAL A 253 7.81 9.49 -1.46
CA VAL A 253 8.15 8.45 -0.47
C VAL A 253 7.94 7.04 -1.07
N PRO A 254 8.73 6.03 -0.65
CA PRO A 254 8.52 4.64 -1.00
C PRO A 254 7.05 4.20 -1.02
N MET A 255 6.58 3.75 -2.19
CA MET A 255 5.25 3.14 -2.31
C MET A 255 5.24 1.80 -1.58
N ARG A 256 4.32 1.66 -0.62
CA ARG A 256 4.10 0.46 0.21
C ARG A 256 3.24 -0.57 -0.50
#